data_AF-A0A815DFC1-F1
#
_entry.id   AF-A0A815DFC1-F1
#
_cell.length_a   1.000
_cell.length_b   1.000
_cell.length_c   1.000
_cell.angle_alpha   90.00
_cell.angle_beta   90.00
_cell.angle_gamma   90.00
#
_symmetry.space_group_name_H-M   'P 1'
#
loop_
_entity.id
_entity.type
_entity.pdbx_description
1 polymer ?
#
loop_
_entity_poly.entity_id
_entity_poly.type
_entity_poly.pdbx_seq_one_letter_code
_entity_poly.pdbx_strand_id
1 'polypeptide(L)'
;MQCRFTYYIQNISRALSTYWMVTVALDRLIRTEYPMRSKKICTKHNVIIISIIYFIIFAAFWSFYLVPVTNLSFIAGTCASIQSPALTYFSNNIHLPVRAVLVCLIPVILMVLANARMIVNVRQSRRRVTDGTTIPSSDMNIPVASISNSSRKQSYRMSALDRMLFYMMLANAVTFITTQVPYHLFICVRNNVPGLPSNTSSFIRAVLLIWSSLYFGIAFYFYCLASPLFRQKFIKMLKKAVCLHGITHSTAHRSRIH
;
A
#
# COMPACT_ATOMS: atom_id res chain seq x y z
N MET A 1 -1.91 -25.25 19.45
CA MET A 1 -1.92 -25.04 17.98
C MET A 1 -2.47 -23.66 17.58
N GLN A 2 -3.59 -23.20 18.16
CA GLN A 2 -4.27 -21.95 17.77
C GLN A 2 -3.35 -20.74 17.63
N CYS A 3 -2.52 -20.46 18.64
CA CYS A 3 -1.63 -19.31 18.65
C CYS A 3 -0.60 -19.29 17.50
N ARG A 4 -0.01 -20.45 17.17
CA ARG A 4 0.96 -20.58 16.06
C ARG A 4 0.28 -20.31 14.74
N PHE A 5 -0.89 -20.90 14.56
CA PHE A 5 -1.71 -20.67 13.37
C PHE A 5 -2.12 -19.20 13.24
N THR A 6 -2.50 -18.55 14.34
CA THR A 6 -2.79 -17.10 14.35
C THR A 6 -1.57 -16.28 13.93
N TYR A 7 -0.38 -16.55 14.47
CA TYR A 7 0.86 -15.87 14.03
C TYR A 7 1.19 -16.15 12.57
N TYR A 8 1.05 -17.39 12.11
CA TYR A 8 1.27 -17.78 10.72
C TYR A 8 0.36 -16.99 9.77
N ILE A 9 -0.96 -17.04 10.00
CA ILE A 9 -1.96 -16.33 9.20
C ILE A 9 -1.75 -14.81 9.28
N GLN A 10 -1.44 -14.27 10.46
CA GLN A 10 -1.17 -12.84 10.62
C GLN A 10 0.05 -12.40 9.81
N ASN A 11 1.16 -13.14 9.82
CA ASN A 11 2.35 -12.74 9.06
C ASN A 11 2.15 -12.89 7.55
N ILE A 12 1.45 -13.94 7.10
CA ILE A 12 1.09 -14.11 5.68
C ILE A 12 0.18 -12.99 5.19
N SER A 13 -0.92 -12.71 5.91
CA SER A 13 -1.87 -11.67 5.51
C SER A 13 -1.22 -10.30 5.46
N ARG A 14 -0.34 -9.97 6.42
CA ARG A 14 0.44 -8.73 6.41
C ARG A 14 1.37 -8.66 5.20
N ALA A 15 2.12 -9.73 4.92
CA ALA A 15 3.04 -9.77 3.78
C ALA A 15 2.30 -9.63 2.44
N LEU A 16 1.20 -10.36 2.26
CA LEU A 16 0.34 -10.26 1.07
C LEU A 16 -0.21 -8.86 0.88
N SER A 17 -0.73 -8.25 1.95
CA SER A 17 -1.27 -6.88 1.87
C SER A 17 -0.20 -5.86 1.46
N THR A 18 1.00 -5.96 2.02
CA THR A 18 2.15 -5.13 1.61
C THR A 18 2.51 -5.33 0.14
N TYR A 19 2.61 -6.58 -0.32
CA TYR A 19 3.02 -6.86 -1.68
C TYR A 19 1.95 -6.52 -2.71
N TRP A 20 0.66 -6.63 -2.37
CA TRP A 20 -0.42 -6.09 -3.20
C TRP A 20 -0.30 -4.57 -3.34
N MET A 21 0.05 -3.86 -2.27
CA MET A 21 0.31 -2.42 -2.34
C MET A 21 1.49 -2.06 -3.24
N VAL A 22 2.57 -2.86 -3.18
CA VAL A 22 3.68 -2.74 -4.12
C VAL A 22 3.23 -3.01 -5.56
N THR A 23 2.42 -4.05 -5.80
CA THR A 23 1.88 -4.35 -7.13
C THR A 23 1.05 -3.21 -7.69
N VAL A 24 0.24 -2.54 -6.85
CA VAL A 24 -0.51 -1.34 -7.28
C VAL A 24 0.45 -0.21 -7.68
N ALA A 25 1.51 0.04 -6.88
CA ALA A 25 2.51 1.04 -7.22
C ALA A 25 3.17 0.74 -8.58
N LEU A 26 3.54 -0.52 -8.81
CA LEU A 26 4.14 -0.97 -10.06
C LEU A 26 3.16 -0.91 -11.24
N ASP A 27 1.90 -1.30 -11.07
CA ASP A 27 0.86 -1.16 -12.10
C ASP A 27 0.72 0.30 -12.54
N ARG A 28 0.73 1.25 -11.59
CA ARG A 28 0.65 2.68 -11.90
C ARG A 28 1.92 3.19 -12.59
N LEU A 29 3.09 2.74 -12.17
CA LEU A 29 4.35 3.04 -12.84
C LEU A 29 4.31 2.57 -14.30
N ILE A 30 3.97 1.29 -14.54
CA ILE A 30 3.92 0.68 -15.87
C ILE A 30 2.92 1.40 -16.77
N ARG A 31 1.74 1.78 -16.26
CA ARG A 31 0.76 2.55 -17.04
C ARG A 31 1.25 3.94 -17.41
N THR A 32 2.02 4.57 -16.54
CA THR A 32 2.57 5.91 -16.77
C THR A 32 3.73 5.87 -17.77
N GLU A 33 4.60 4.86 -17.69
CA GLU A 33 5.76 4.71 -18.56
C GLU A 33 5.43 4.10 -19.92
N TYR A 34 4.56 3.08 -19.93
CA TYR A 34 4.29 2.27 -21.10
C TYR A 34 2.79 2.09 -21.31
N PRO A 35 2.04 3.15 -21.65
CA PRO A 35 0.58 3.09 -21.76
C PRO A 35 0.11 2.02 -22.74
N MET A 36 0.80 1.83 -23.88
CA MET A 36 0.46 0.81 -24.88
C MET A 36 0.76 -0.62 -24.39
N ARG A 37 1.87 -0.84 -23.68
CA ARG A 37 2.24 -2.18 -23.16
C ARG A 37 1.45 -2.55 -21.90
N SER A 38 1.03 -1.57 -21.11
CA SER A 38 0.27 -1.78 -19.88
C SER A 38 -1.01 -2.59 -20.09
N LYS A 39 -1.69 -2.46 -21.25
CA LYS A 39 -2.88 -3.25 -21.59
C LYS A 39 -2.59 -4.75 -21.69
N LYS A 40 -1.38 -5.13 -22.11
CA LYS A 40 -0.94 -6.53 -22.22
C LYS A 40 -0.36 -7.07 -20.91
N ILE A 41 0.33 -6.22 -20.15
CA ILE A 41 1.01 -6.63 -18.91
C ILE A 41 0.02 -6.67 -17.73
N CYS A 42 -0.78 -5.62 -17.57
CA CYS A 42 -1.66 -5.42 -16.42
C CYS A 42 -3.04 -6.06 -16.63
N THR A 43 -3.05 -7.36 -16.92
CA THR A 43 -4.30 -8.13 -17.09
C THR A 43 -4.75 -8.74 -15.76
N LYS A 44 -6.05 -9.00 -15.61
CA LYS A 44 -6.61 -9.66 -14.43
C LYS A 44 -5.94 -11.02 -14.16
N HIS A 45 -5.68 -11.78 -15.22
CA HIS A 45 -5.03 -13.08 -15.15
C HIS A 45 -3.62 -12.98 -14.56
N ASN A 46 -2.80 -12.03 -15.04
CA ASN A 46 -1.45 -11.84 -14.54
C ASN A 46 -1.44 -11.41 -13.06
N VAL A 47 -2.38 -10.56 -12.65
CA VAL A 47 -2.51 -10.15 -11.23
C VAL A 47 -2.88 -11.34 -10.34
N ILE A 48 -3.73 -12.25 -10.79
CA ILE A 48 -4.07 -13.47 -10.05
C ILE A 48 -2.85 -14.38 -9.93
N ILE A 49 -2.12 -14.61 -11.03
CA ILE A 49 -0.89 -15.41 -11.02
C ILE A 49 0.13 -14.84 -10.03
N ILE A 50 0.41 -13.54 -10.10
CA ILE A 50 1.35 -12.87 -9.19
C ILE A 50 0.89 -13.00 -7.74
N SER A 51 -0.42 -12.88 -7.48
CA SER A 51 -0.96 -13.04 -6.12
C SER A 51 -0.78 -14.47 -5.59
N ILE A 52 -0.96 -15.49 -6.43
CA ILE A 52 -0.71 -16.89 -6.07
C ILE A 52 0.78 -17.11 -5.80
N ILE A 53 1.67 -16.55 -6.63
CA ILE A 53 3.12 -16.63 -6.42
C ILE A 53 3.51 -16.02 -5.08
N TYR A 54 3.00 -14.83 -4.74
CA TYR A 54 3.23 -14.23 -3.43
C TYR A 54 2.70 -15.11 -2.29
N PHE A 55 1.50 -15.68 -2.43
CA PHE A 55 0.94 -16.58 -1.43
C PHE A 55 1.83 -17.78 -1.19
N ILE A 56 2.31 -18.45 -2.24
CA ILE A 56 3.19 -19.62 -2.13
C ILE A 56 4.52 -19.24 -1.47
N ILE A 57 5.16 -18.15 -1.92
CA ILE A 57 6.44 -17.69 -1.36
C ILE A 57 6.29 -17.36 0.13
N PHE A 58 5.25 -16.63 0.52
CA PHE A 58 5.05 -16.27 1.92
C PHE A 58 4.56 -17.43 2.78
N ALA A 59 3.73 -18.33 2.24
CA ALA A 59 3.33 -19.55 2.93
C ALA A 59 4.57 -20.41 3.24
N ALA A 60 5.46 -20.60 2.26
CA ALA A 60 6.72 -21.31 2.45
C ALA A 60 7.64 -20.59 3.46
N PHE A 61 7.84 -19.28 3.30
CA PHE A 61 8.71 -18.50 4.20
C PHE A 61 8.23 -18.51 5.65
N TRP A 62 6.91 -18.41 5.87
CA TRP A 62 6.32 -18.38 7.22
C TRP A 62 5.98 -19.77 7.77
N SER A 63 6.10 -20.84 6.97
CA SER A 63 5.86 -22.22 7.40
C SER A 63 6.68 -22.62 8.63
N PHE A 64 7.81 -21.95 8.85
CA PHE A 64 8.62 -22.02 10.06
C PHE A 64 7.80 -21.91 11.36
N TYR A 65 6.76 -21.07 11.41
CA TYR A 65 5.90 -20.94 12.60
C TYR A 65 5.02 -22.15 12.88
N LEU A 66 4.86 -23.05 11.92
CA LEU A 66 4.11 -24.30 12.08
C LEU A 66 4.97 -25.43 12.67
N VAL A 67 6.30 -25.29 12.69
CA VAL A 67 7.22 -26.30 13.23
C VAL A 67 6.97 -26.50 14.73
N PRO A 68 6.80 -27.75 15.21
CA PRO A 68 6.59 -28.03 16.62
C PRO A 68 7.87 -27.85 17.42
N VAL A 69 7.91 -26.79 18.22
CA VAL A 69 8.93 -26.60 19.27
C VAL A 69 8.28 -26.92 20.61
N THR A 70 8.93 -27.76 21.41
CA THR A 70 8.38 -28.50 22.54
C THR A 70 7.97 -27.61 23.73
N ASN A 71 6.94 -28.09 24.45
CA ASN A 71 6.36 -27.67 25.73
C ASN A 71 5.45 -26.42 25.75
N LEU A 72 4.14 -26.67 25.88
CA LEU A 72 3.17 -25.73 26.43
C LEU A 72 3.33 -25.70 27.95
N SER A 73 3.78 -24.57 28.52
CA SER A 73 3.40 -24.27 29.91
C SER A 73 1.95 -23.80 29.89
N PHE A 74 1.04 -24.63 30.38
CA PHE A 74 -0.40 -24.38 30.43
C PHE A 74 -0.79 -23.29 31.46
N ILE A 75 0.16 -22.85 32.29
CA ILE A 75 -0.13 -22.11 33.53
C ILE A 75 -0.44 -20.62 33.31
N ALA A 76 -0.13 -20.04 32.14
CA ALA A 76 -0.26 -18.59 31.95
C ALA A 76 -1.14 -18.12 30.78
N GLY A 77 -1.77 -19.01 30.01
CA GLY A 77 -2.51 -18.62 28.78
C GLY A 77 -1.63 -17.95 27.70
N THR A 78 -0.32 -17.83 27.95
CA THR A 78 0.66 -17.26 27.03
C THR A 78 1.33 -18.37 26.23
N CYS A 79 1.49 -18.18 24.93
CA CYS A 79 2.20 -19.10 24.05
C CYS A 79 3.72 -19.01 24.28
N ALA A 80 4.20 -19.51 25.42
CA ALA A 80 5.61 -19.65 25.66
C ALA A 80 6.11 -20.91 24.94
N SER A 81 6.90 -20.73 23.87
CA SER A 81 7.69 -21.84 23.33
C SER A 81 9.05 -21.81 24.01
N ILE A 82 9.45 -22.89 24.68
CA ILE A 82 10.86 -23.09 25.03
C ILE A 82 11.58 -23.32 23.70
N GLN A 83 12.26 -22.29 23.20
CA GLN A 83 12.96 -22.39 21.92
C GLN A 83 14.30 -23.10 22.14
N SER A 84 14.63 -24.06 21.28
CA SER A 84 15.99 -24.61 21.28
C SER A 84 17.00 -23.48 21.01
N PRO A 85 18.24 -23.56 21.53
CA PRO A 85 19.25 -22.53 21.31
C PRO A 85 19.49 -22.26 19.81
N ALA A 86 19.49 -23.33 19.01
CA ALA A 86 19.61 -23.26 17.55
C ALA A 86 18.44 -22.49 16.91
N LEU A 87 17.21 -22.73 17.37
CA LEU A 87 16.03 -22.03 16.86
C LEU A 87 16.04 -20.55 17.24
N THR A 88 16.45 -20.24 18.47
CA THR A 88 16.57 -18.87 18.97
C THR A 88 17.62 -18.11 18.15
N TYR A 89 18.77 -18.75 17.89
CA TYR A 89 19.83 -18.20 17.05
C TYR A 89 19.35 -17.93 15.63
N PHE A 90 18.70 -18.92 14.99
CA PHE A 90 18.12 -18.77 13.65
C PHE A 90 17.08 -17.66 13.61
N SER A 91 16.17 -17.61 14.58
CA SER A 91 15.11 -16.60 14.64
C SER A 91 15.70 -15.20 14.73
N ASN A 92 16.61 -14.99 15.68
CA ASN A 92 17.16 -13.67 15.99
C ASN A 92 18.15 -13.15 14.94
N ASN A 93 19.00 -14.02 14.39
CA ASN A 93 20.10 -13.60 13.52
C ASN A 93 19.77 -13.73 12.03
N ILE A 94 18.88 -14.65 11.64
CA ILE A 94 18.59 -14.92 10.22
C ILE A 94 17.17 -14.50 9.88
N HIS A 95 16.17 -15.06 10.57
CA HIS A 95 14.77 -14.87 10.19
C HIS A 95 14.29 -13.43 10.38
N LEU A 96 14.61 -12.77 11.50
CA LEU A 96 14.19 -11.39 11.77
C LEU A 96 14.80 -10.37 10.79
N PRO A 97 16.12 -10.37 10.49
CA PRO A 97 16.69 -9.51 9.46
C PRO A 97 16.12 -9.78 8.07
N VAL A 98 16.01 -11.05 7.66
CA VAL A 98 15.42 -11.42 6.36
C VAL A 98 13.98 -10.94 6.25
N ARG A 99 13.19 -11.07 7.32
CA ARG A 99 11.84 -10.50 7.42
C ARG A 99 11.85 -8.98 7.22
N ALA A 100 12.76 -8.26 7.89
CA ALA A 100 12.84 -6.81 7.74
C ALA A 100 13.18 -6.39 6.30
N VAL A 101 14.07 -7.13 5.64
CA VAL A 101 14.40 -6.88 4.23
C VAL A 101 13.20 -7.16 3.32
N LEU A 102 12.60 -8.35 3.42
CA LEU A 102 11.49 -8.77 2.56
C LEU A 102 10.21 -7.95 2.77
N VAL A 103 9.82 -7.74 4.03
CA VAL A 103 8.51 -7.15 4.35
C VAL A 103 8.57 -5.63 4.47
N CYS A 104 9.75 -5.04 4.69
CA CYS A 104 9.89 -3.59 4.88
C CYS A 104 10.79 -2.95 3.83
N LEU A 105 12.07 -3.33 3.74
CA LEU A 105 13.05 -2.61 2.92
C LEU A 105 12.74 -2.71 1.41
N ILE A 106 12.49 -3.91 0.89
CA ILE A 106 12.17 -4.11 -0.53
C ILE A 106 10.90 -3.34 -0.92
N PRO A 107 9.76 -3.45 -0.18
CA PRO A 107 8.57 -2.64 -0.45
C PRO A 107 8.84 -1.14 -0.43
N VAL A 108 9.61 -0.62 0.54
CA VAL A 108 9.97 0.80 0.60
C VAL A 108 10.72 1.22 -0.65
N ILE A 109 11.77 0.48 -1.04
CA ILE A 109 12.57 0.79 -2.22
C ILE A 109 11.70 0.80 -3.47
N LEU A 110 10.86 -0.23 -3.67
CA LEU A 110 9.99 -0.33 -4.83
C LEU A 110 8.96 0.81 -4.88
N MET A 111 8.33 1.14 -3.76
CA MET A 111 7.36 2.24 -3.69
C MET A 111 8.02 3.60 -3.91
N VAL A 112 9.18 3.86 -3.33
CA VAL A 112 9.90 5.13 -3.50
C VAL A 112 10.39 5.28 -4.94
N LEU A 113 11.00 4.24 -5.53
CA LEU A 113 11.47 4.27 -6.91
C LEU A 113 10.31 4.46 -7.89
N ALA A 114 9.18 3.77 -7.68
CA ALA A 114 7.99 3.92 -8.52
C ALA A 114 7.43 5.35 -8.45
N ASN A 115 7.30 5.92 -7.25
CA ASN A 115 6.85 7.30 -7.09
C ASN A 115 7.84 8.31 -7.70
N ALA A 116 9.14 8.14 -7.49
CA ALA A 116 10.17 9.01 -8.05
C ALA A 116 10.16 9.02 -9.59
N ARG A 117 10.10 7.83 -10.20
CA ARG A 117 10.00 7.69 -11.67
C ARG A 117 8.73 8.32 -12.21
N MET A 118 7.59 8.12 -11.54
CA MET A 118 6.32 8.74 -11.93
C MET A 118 6.42 10.28 -11.94
N ILE A 119 7.08 10.89 -10.95
CA ILE A 119 7.32 12.35 -10.92
C ILE A 119 8.15 12.81 -12.13
N VAL A 120 9.24 12.11 -12.42
CA VAL A 120 10.13 12.45 -13.53
C VAL A 120 9.37 12.38 -14.86
N ASN A 121 8.60 11.31 -15.08
CA ASN A 121 7.83 11.12 -16.31
C ASN A 121 6.75 12.21 -16.49
N VAL A 122 6.07 12.58 -15.40
CA VAL A 122 5.10 13.68 -15.39
C VAL A 122 5.76 15.01 -15.76
N ARG A 123 6.94 15.30 -15.20
CA ARG A 123 7.68 16.54 -15.51
C ARG A 123 8.13 16.58 -16.96
N GLN A 124 8.66 15.47 -17.47
CA GLN A 124 9.09 15.36 -18.88
C GLN A 124 7.91 15.52 -19.85
N SER A 125 6.77 14.91 -19.54
CA SER A 125 5.54 15.05 -20.36
C SER A 125 5.11 16.52 -20.48
N ARG A 126 5.20 17.31 -19.40
CA ARG A 126 4.86 18.75 -19.43
C ARG A 126 5.81 19.58 -20.29
N ARG A 127 7.12 19.27 -20.27
CA ARG A 127 8.12 19.98 -21.08
C ARG A 127 7.83 19.81 -22.58
N ARG A 128 7.57 18.57 -23.02
CA ARG A 128 7.25 18.27 -24.43
C ARG A 128 6.02 19.02 -24.96
N VAL A 129 5.03 19.27 -24.11
CA VAL A 129 3.82 20.03 -24.50
C VAL A 129 4.11 21.53 -24.59
N THR A 130 5.04 22.05 -23.78
CA THR A 130 5.38 23.47 -23.74
C THR A 130 6.25 23.84 -24.94
N ASP A 131 7.29 23.04 -25.21
CA ASP A 131 8.28 23.32 -26.25
C ASP A 131 7.68 23.28 -27.67
N GLY A 132 6.66 22.43 -27.90
CA GLY A 132 5.96 22.34 -29.19
C GLY A 132 5.05 23.52 -29.54
N THR A 133 4.91 24.52 -28.66
CA THR A 133 4.05 25.69 -28.90
C THR A 133 4.84 26.93 -29.36
N THR A 134 6.16 26.92 -29.18
CA THR A 134 7.08 27.93 -29.70
C THR A 134 7.53 27.54 -31.10
N ILE A 135 6.61 27.57 -32.07
CA ILE A 135 7.01 27.67 -33.47
C ILE A 135 7.55 29.10 -33.64
N PRO A 136 8.83 29.29 -34.01
CA PRO A 136 9.34 30.61 -34.30
C PRO A 136 8.50 31.16 -35.45
N SER A 137 7.82 32.27 -35.21
CA SER A 137 7.21 33.10 -36.25
C SER A 137 8.34 33.71 -37.09
N SER A 138 8.90 32.89 -37.98
CA SER A 138 9.70 33.34 -39.10
C SER A 138 8.73 33.78 -40.19
N ASP A 139 8.86 35.05 -40.58
CA ASP A 139 8.05 35.83 -41.51
C ASP A 139 7.79 35.13 -42.86
N MET A 140 6.86 34.19 -42.90
CA MET A 140 6.23 33.76 -44.15
C MET A 140 4.85 34.40 -44.25
N ASN A 141 4.83 35.53 -44.95
CA ASN A 141 3.63 36.12 -45.54
C ASN A 141 3.03 35.14 -46.57
N ILE A 142 2.29 34.15 -46.09
CA ILE A 142 1.44 33.30 -46.92
C ILE A 142 -0.01 33.71 -46.62
N PRO A 143 -0.65 34.50 -47.48
CA PRO A 143 -2.06 34.84 -47.35
C PRO A 143 -2.87 33.64 -47.84
N VAL A 144 -3.20 32.71 -46.94
CA VAL A 144 -4.17 31.66 -47.23
C VAL A 144 -5.31 31.77 -46.24
N ALA A 145 -6.45 32.12 -46.81
CA ALA A 145 -7.73 32.29 -46.17
C ALA A 145 -8.16 31.04 -45.38
N SER A 146 -8.70 31.31 -44.19
CA SER A 146 -9.84 30.58 -43.61
C SER A 146 -9.82 29.06 -43.72
N ILE A 147 -8.86 28.40 -43.08
CA ILE A 147 -9.11 27.07 -42.54
C ILE A 147 -9.27 27.24 -41.03
N SER A 148 -10.50 27.58 -40.64
CA SER A 148 -11.03 27.52 -39.28
C SER A 148 -11.13 26.05 -38.82
N ASN A 149 -10.04 25.30 -38.91
CA ASN A 149 -9.95 24.01 -38.26
C ASN A 149 -9.56 24.27 -36.82
N SER A 150 -10.57 24.18 -35.97
CA SER A 150 -10.49 23.89 -34.54
C SER A 150 -9.66 22.63 -34.32
N SER A 151 -8.36 22.72 -34.56
CA SER A 151 -7.35 21.86 -33.98
C SER A 151 -7.39 22.20 -32.50
N ARG A 152 -8.39 21.64 -31.82
CA ARG A 152 -8.46 21.58 -30.36
C ARG A 152 -7.09 21.11 -29.95
N LYS A 153 -6.25 22.06 -29.50
CA LYS A 153 -5.02 21.80 -28.77
C LYS A 153 -5.48 20.95 -27.60
N GLN A 154 -5.46 19.63 -27.81
CA GLN A 154 -5.75 18.63 -26.80
C GLN A 154 -4.52 18.62 -25.92
N SER A 155 -4.37 19.72 -25.18
CA SER A 155 -3.35 19.91 -24.17
C SER A 155 -3.49 18.68 -23.30
N TYR A 156 -2.44 17.87 -23.29
CA TYR A 156 -2.30 16.70 -22.45
C TYR A 156 -2.15 17.18 -20.99
N ARG A 157 -3.17 17.88 -20.49
CA ARG A 157 -3.31 18.22 -19.08
C ARG A 157 -3.45 16.88 -18.38
N MET A 158 -2.49 16.56 -17.51
CA MET A 158 -2.68 15.53 -16.49
C MET A 158 -4.09 15.68 -15.97
N SER A 159 -4.87 14.60 -16.12
CA SER A 159 -6.22 14.59 -15.60
C SER A 159 -6.13 14.90 -14.11
N ALA A 160 -7.10 15.64 -13.57
CA ALA A 160 -7.19 15.82 -12.12
C ALA A 160 -7.13 14.46 -11.39
N LEU A 161 -7.60 13.40 -12.06
CA LEU A 161 -7.50 12.02 -11.64
C LEU A 161 -6.04 11.54 -11.49
N ASP A 162 -5.15 11.82 -12.45
CA ASP A 162 -3.75 11.38 -12.40
C ASP A 162 -2.99 12.05 -11.24
N ARG A 163 -3.29 13.32 -10.99
CA ARG A 163 -2.74 14.06 -9.83
C ARG A 163 -3.21 13.48 -8.52
N MET A 164 -4.52 13.22 -8.38
CA MET A 164 -5.08 12.57 -7.19
C MET A 164 -4.43 11.21 -6.95
N LEU A 165 -4.29 10.39 -8.00
CA LEU A 165 -3.69 9.07 -7.92
C LEU A 165 -2.22 9.13 -7.49
N PHE A 166 -1.47 10.09 -8.03
CA PHE A 166 -0.08 10.32 -7.64
C PHE A 166 0.04 10.67 -6.14
N TYR A 167 -0.74 11.63 -5.64
CA TYR A 167 -0.70 11.99 -4.22
C TYR A 167 -1.11 10.84 -3.31
N MET A 168 -2.07 10.02 -3.74
CA MET A 168 -2.47 8.83 -2.99
C MET A 168 -1.34 7.79 -2.92
N MET A 169 -0.59 7.58 -4.02
CA MET A 169 0.58 6.68 -4.02
C MET A 169 1.72 7.20 -3.13
N LEU A 170 1.96 8.51 -3.16
CA LEU A 170 2.93 9.16 -2.29
C LEU A 170 2.52 9.04 -0.81
N ALA A 171 1.27 9.35 -0.49
CA ALA A 171 0.72 9.22 0.85
C ALA A 171 0.80 7.77 1.35
N ASN A 172 0.52 6.79 0.50
CA ASN A 172 0.67 5.38 0.84
C ASN A 172 2.13 5.02 1.16
N ALA A 173 3.10 5.49 0.36
CA ALA A 173 4.52 5.25 0.61
C ALA A 173 4.99 5.88 1.93
N VAL A 174 4.61 7.14 2.19
CA VAL A 174 4.93 7.84 3.45
C VAL A 174 4.29 7.13 4.64
N THR A 175 3.02 6.74 4.53
CA THR A 175 2.31 5.99 5.59
C THR A 175 3.00 4.66 5.84
N PHE A 176 3.41 3.94 4.80
CA PHE A 176 4.13 2.67 4.96
C PHE A 176 5.46 2.86 5.69
N ILE A 177 6.27 3.85 5.28
CA ILE A 177 7.56 4.14 5.92
C ILE A 177 7.36 4.50 7.40
N THR A 178 6.44 5.42 7.69
CA THR A 178 6.19 5.91 9.05
C THR A 178 5.58 4.85 9.99
N THR A 179 4.86 3.87 9.45
CA THR A 179 4.20 2.82 10.26
C THR A 179 4.98 1.52 10.34
N GLN A 180 5.64 1.08 9.27
CA GLN A 180 6.33 -0.22 9.22
C GLN A 180 7.80 -0.13 9.66
N VAL A 181 8.54 0.92 9.23
CA VAL A 181 9.99 1.01 9.51
C VAL A 181 10.28 1.03 11.00
N PRO A 182 9.59 1.80 11.86
CA PRO A 182 9.88 1.81 13.30
C PRO A 182 9.72 0.43 13.95
N TYR A 183 8.67 -0.32 13.60
CA TYR A 183 8.44 -1.66 14.13
C TYR A 183 9.56 -2.63 13.71
N HIS A 184 9.88 -2.67 12.41
CA HIS A 184 10.91 -3.59 11.92
C HIS A 184 12.31 -3.23 12.41
N LEU A 185 12.64 -1.93 12.47
CA LEU A 185 13.90 -1.45 13.02
C LEU A 185 14.04 -1.83 14.49
N PHE A 186 13.01 -1.61 15.31
CA PHE A 186 13.03 -1.99 16.72
C PHE A 186 13.24 -3.50 16.91
N ILE A 187 12.54 -4.34 16.14
CA ILE A 187 12.69 -5.80 16.21
C ILE A 187 14.11 -6.25 15.85
N CYS A 188 14.77 -5.62 14.87
CA CYS A 188 16.15 -5.93 14.49
C CYS A 188 17.17 -5.43 15.53
N VAL A 189 16.99 -4.21 16.03
CA VAL A 189 17.95 -3.56 16.93
C VAL A 189 17.86 -4.10 18.36
N ARG A 190 16.66 -4.50 18.82
CA ARG A 190 16.40 -5.01 20.18
C ARG A 190 17.42 -6.05 20.65
N ASN A 191 17.84 -6.97 19.78
CA ASN A 191 18.74 -8.05 20.16
C ASN A 191 20.17 -7.56 20.43
N ASN A 192 20.51 -6.35 19.99
CA ASN A 192 21.83 -5.75 20.11
C ASN A 192 21.88 -4.64 21.18
N VAL A 193 20.77 -4.30 21.84
CA VAL A 193 20.73 -3.26 22.87
C VAL A 193 20.74 -3.91 24.24
N PRO A 194 21.91 -3.99 24.92
CA PRO A 194 21.98 -4.50 26.28
C PRO A 194 21.23 -3.58 27.25
N GLY A 195 20.66 -4.16 28.31
CA GLY A 195 20.11 -3.40 29.43
C GLY A 195 18.65 -2.96 29.33
N LEU A 196 17.92 -3.29 28.26
CA LEU A 196 16.48 -3.02 28.22
C LEU A 196 15.69 -4.08 29.01
N PRO A 197 14.90 -3.70 30.04
CA PRO A 197 14.06 -4.66 30.76
C PRO A 197 13.08 -5.37 29.83
N SER A 198 12.84 -6.66 30.06
CA SER A 198 11.94 -7.49 29.23
C SER A 198 10.52 -6.91 29.12
N ASN A 199 10.02 -6.32 30.22
CA ASN A 199 8.69 -5.70 30.27
C ASN A 199 8.62 -4.46 29.37
N THR A 200 9.63 -3.59 29.44
CA THR A 200 9.73 -2.39 28.60
C THR A 200 9.84 -2.75 27.12
N SER A 201 10.68 -3.74 26.79
CA SER A 201 10.83 -4.25 25.42
C SER A 201 9.52 -4.83 24.87
N SER A 202 8.76 -5.55 25.70
CA SER A 202 7.45 -6.11 25.33
C SER A 202 6.41 -5.02 25.13
N PHE A 203 6.39 -4.01 25.98
CA PHE A 203 5.49 -2.85 25.86
C PHE A 203 5.77 -2.06 24.58
N ILE A 204 7.03 -1.67 24.32
CA ILE A 204 7.42 -0.94 23.10
C ILE A 204 7.05 -1.76 21.85
N ARG A 205 7.33 -3.08 21.87
CA ARG A 205 6.93 -3.97 20.78
C ARG A 205 5.43 -3.95 20.52
N ALA A 206 4.62 -4.01 21.58
CA ALA A 206 3.16 -4.00 21.46
C ALA A 206 2.66 -2.69 20.85
N VAL A 207 3.16 -1.54 21.34
CA VAL A 207 2.82 -0.22 20.82
C VAL A 207 3.19 -0.10 19.34
N LEU A 208 4.42 -0.47 18.96
CA LEU A 208 4.88 -0.42 17.57
C LEU A 208 4.11 -1.40 16.68
N LEU A 209 3.69 -2.55 17.20
CA LEU A 209 2.87 -3.51 16.47
C LEU A 209 1.47 -2.95 16.20
N ILE A 210 0.85 -2.29 17.18
CA ILE A 210 -0.44 -1.60 17.02
C ILE A 210 -0.29 -0.48 15.99
N TRP A 211 0.72 0.38 16.14
CA TRP A 211 1.04 1.45 15.21
C TRP A 211 1.21 0.96 13.77
N SER A 212 1.99 -0.11 13.62
CA SER A 212 2.22 -0.78 12.35
C SER A 212 0.95 -1.43 11.77
N SER A 213 -0.03 -1.79 12.60
CA SER A 213 -1.31 -2.36 12.15
C SER A 213 -2.28 -1.29 11.63
N LEU A 214 -2.13 -0.02 12.04
CA LEU A 214 -2.90 1.10 11.49
C LEU A 214 -2.72 1.24 9.98
N TYR A 215 -1.54 0.84 9.46
CA TYR A 215 -1.25 0.83 8.03
C TYR A 215 -2.33 0.12 7.22
N PHE A 216 -2.82 -1.04 7.65
CA PHE A 216 -3.79 -1.81 6.86
C PHE A 216 -5.13 -1.09 6.74
N GLY A 217 -5.55 -0.37 7.78
CA GLY A 217 -6.75 0.47 7.74
C GLY A 217 -6.57 1.65 6.78
N ILE A 218 -5.44 2.34 6.86
CA ILE A 218 -5.13 3.49 5.98
C ILE A 218 -4.97 3.02 4.52
N ALA A 219 -4.28 1.91 4.31
CA ALA A 219 -4.09 1.27 3.02
C ALA A 219 -5.43 0.91 2.39
N PHE A 220 -6.31 0.24 3.15
CA PHE A 220 -7.68 -0.07 2.71
C PHE A 220 -8.45 1.18 2.30
N TYR A 221 -8.37 2.25 3.09
CA TYR A 221 -8.99 3.53 2.75
C TYR A 221 -8.44 4.12 1.44
N PHE A 222 -7.13 4.09 1.22
CA PHE A 222 -6.52 4.51 -0.04
C PHE A 222 -6.98 3.64 -1.21
N TYR A 223 -7.13 2.33 -1.04
CA TYR A 223 -7.71 1.46 -2.08
C TYR A 223 -9.13 1.88 -2.47
N CYS A 224 -9.96 2.21 -1.48
CA CYS A 224 -11.32 2.70 -1.73
C CYS A 224 -11.32 4.02 -2.53
N LEU A 225 -10.37 4.91 -2.26
CA LEU A 225 -10.20 6.18 -3.00
C LEU A 225 -9.62 5.97 -4.41
N ALA A 226 -8.75 4.97 -4.59
CA ALA A 226 -8.04 4.68 -5.84
C ALA A 226 -8.97 4.23 -6.97
N SER A 227 -10.04 3.52 -6.64
CA SER A 227 -10.95 2.93 -7.61
C SER A 227 -12.10 3.89 -7.91
N PRO A 228 -12.20 4.48 -9.12
CA PRO A 228 -13.28 5.41 -9.45
C PRO A 228 -14.66 4.74 -9.37
N LEU A 229 -14.75 3.46 -9.76
CA LEU A 229 -15.98 2.66 -9.62
C LEU A 229 -16.34 2.42 -8.15
N PHE A 230 -15.34 2.15 -7.30
CA PHE A 230 -15.58 1.96 -5.88
C PHE A 230 -15.96 3.28 -5.20
N ARG A 231 -15.30 4.39 -5.56
CA ARG A 231 -15.62 5.73 -5.07
C ARG A 231 -17.06 6.13 -5.41
N GLN A 232 -17.51 5.89 -6.65
CA GLN A 232 -18.91 6.16 -7.04
C GLN A 232 -19.90 5.29 -6.25
N LYS A 233 -19.62 3.99 -6.11
CA LYS A 233 -20.49 3.07 -5.33
C LYS A 233 -20.49 3.40 -3.84
N PHE A 234 -19.34 3.68 -3.25
CA PHE A 234 -19.17 4.03 -1.84
C PHE A 234 -19.86 5.35 -1.50
N ILE A 235 -19.68 6.40 -2.30
CA ILE A 235 -20.41 7.67 -2.13
C ILE A 235 -21.92 7.44 -2.21
N LYS A 236 -22.39 6.58 -3.14
CA LYS A 236 -23.81 6.23 -3.24
C LYS A 236 -24.31 5.50 -1.99
N MET A 237 -23.53 4.58 -1.43
CA MET A 237 -23.86 3.89 -0.17
C MET A 237 -23.87 4.85 1.03
N LEU A 238 -22.86 5.72 1.15
CA LEU A 238 -22.74 6.67 2.25
C LEU A 238 -23.88 7.70 2.23
N LYS A 239 -24.23 8.21 1.04
CA LYS A 239 -25.40 9.08 0.86
C LYS A 239 -26.69 8.38 1.30
N LYS A 240 -26.88 7.10 0.93
CA LYS A 240 -28.04 6.32 1.40
C LYS A 240 -28.08 6.16 2.92
N ALA A 241 -26.94 5.87 3.55
CA ALA A 241 -26.86 5.71 5.00
C ALA A 241 -27.17 7.03 5.74
N VAL A 242 -26.61 8.15 5.27
CA VAL A 242 -26.86 9.49 5.85
C VAL A 242 -28.32 9.92 5.63
N CYS A 243 -28.89 9.68 4.44
CA CYS A 243 -30.31 9.99 4.20
C CYS A 243 -31.25 9.13 5.06
N LEU A 244 -30.95 7.84 5.27
CA LEU A 244 -31.75 7.00 6.19
C LEU A 244 -31.69 7.53 7.63
N HIS A 245 -30.56 8.07 8.05
CA HIS A 245 -30.41 8.61 9.39
C HIS A 245 -31.09 9.98 9.57
N GLY A 246 -31.15 10.79 8.50
CA GLY A 246 -31.91 12.05 8.49
C GLY A 246 -33.43 11.85 8.55
N ILE A 247 -33.95 10.79 7.92
CA ILE A 247 -35.39 10.49 7.91
C ILE A 247 -35.86 10.02 9.30
N THR A 248 -35.03 9.27 10.02
CA THR A 248 -35.36 8.76 11.37
C THR A 248 -35.41 9.86 12.43
N HIS A 249 -34.65 10.95 12.27
CA HIS A 249 -34.77 12.11 13.16
C HIS A 249 -35.98 13.01 12.86
N SER A 250 -36.43 13.08 11.60
CA SER A 250 -37.59 13.91 11.23
C SER A 250 -38.94 13.29 11.62
N THR A 251 -39.04 11.96 11.70
CA THR A 251 -40.27 11.28 12.16
C THR A 251 -40.42 11.28 13.67
N ALA A 252 -39.31 11.27 14.44
CA ALA A 252 -39.37 11.32 15.91
C ALA A 252 -39.91 12.66 16.45
N HIS A 253 -39.68 13.78 15.75
CA HIS A 253 -40.19 15.09 16.18
C HIS A 253 -41.69 15.28 15.88
N ARG A 254 -42.27 14.53 14.93
CA ARG A 254 -43.70 14.62 14.59
C ARG A 254 -44.60 13.79 15.50
N SER A 255 -44.02 12.93 16.34
CA SER A 255 -44.73 12.03 17.27
C SER A 255 -44.96 12.61 18.68
N ARG A 256 -44.54 13.86 18.96
CA ARG A 256 -44.71 14.52 20.27
C ARG A 256 -45.71 15.69 20.28
N ILE A 257 -46.52 15.83 19.23
CA ILE A 257 -47.54 16.90 19.13
C ILE A 257 -48.96 16.29 19.11
N HIS A 258 -49.13 15.08 19.64
CA HIS A 258 -50.45 14.53 19.96
C HIS A 258 -50.39 13.89 21.34
#